data_AF-A0A8T2SC81-F1
#
_entry.id   AF-A0A8T2SC81-F1
#
_cell.length_a   1.000
_cell.length_b   1.000
_cell.length_c   1.000
_cell.angle_alpha   90.00
_cell.angle_beta   90.00
_cell.angle_gamma   90.00
#
_symmetry.space_group_name_H-M   'P 1'
#
loop_
_entity.id
_entity.type
_entity.pdbx_description
1 polymer ?
#
loop_
_entity_poly.entity_id
_entity_poly.type
_entity_poly.pdbx_seq_one_letter_code
_entity_poly.pdbx_strand_id
1 'polypeptide(L)'
;MEELRAKRNADAAAATARKARNWKDEKKKQNARSQKRSIGVAAQHTTTQPAETHKKQKLAHVGGMAENVEKEIGDKNNTFEFGRVKMGLGSEVNGQSKKRRRESKEKLLVKATKLQQQMQDPENGEDVRLKHTWNAALSRSSGEKVYDDPGLLKQSVKREKLKRQKSSKKWGQRKETVNQLIDAKQQTRQEHIKERKQQKLERKMAKREKKLLRPGFEGRRETFINE
;
A
#
# COMPACT_ATOMS: atom_id res chain seq x y z
N MET A 1 -11.27 -29.37 -48.90
CA MET A 1 -11.06 -27.92 -48.66
C MET A 1 -11.37 -27.49 -47.23
N GLU A 2 -12.40 -28.06 -46.60
CA GLU A 2 -12.80 -27.73 -45.22
C GLU A 2 -11.80 -28.22 -44.16
N GLU A 3 -11.20 -29.40 -44.37
CA GLU A 3 -10.18 -29.96 -43.48
C GLU A 3 -8.89 -29.12 -43.40
N LEU A 4 -8.48 -28.48 -44.49
CA LEU A 4 -7.31 -27.59 -44.51
C LEU A 4 -7.57 -26.28 -43.75
N ARG A 5 -8.82 -25.81 -43.72
CA ARG A 5 -9.24 -24.66 -42.92
C ARG A 5 -9.30 -25.01 -41.43
N ALA A 6 -9.81 -26.19 -41.09
CA ALA A 6 -9.82 -26.69 -39.73
C ALA A 6 -8.39 -26.83 -39.15
N LYS A 7 -7.44 -27.37 -39.94
CA LYS A 7 -6.02 -27.47 -39.53
C LYS A 7 -5.39 -26.09 -39.30
N ARG A 8 -5.59 -25.12 -40.21
CA ARG A 8 -5.10 -23.74 -40.01
C ARG A 8 -5.70 -23.05 -38.79
N ASN A 9 -6.99 -23.28 -38.50
CA ASN A 9 -7.64 -22.72 -37.32
C ASN A 9 -7.11 -23.36 -36.03
N ALA A 10 -6.86 -24.68 -36.03
CA ALA A 10 -6.23 -25.39 -34.92
C ALA A 10 -4.78 -24.91 -34.67
N ASP A 11 -4.00 -24.70 -35.72
CA ASP A 11 -2.62 -24.20 -35.62
C ASP A 11 -2.59 -22.75 -35.13
N ALA A 12 -3.53 -21.91 -35.59
CA ALA A 12 -3.69 -20.54 -35.09
C ALA A 12 -4.09 -20.54 -33.61
N ALA A 13 -5.00 -21.43 -33.19
CA ALA A 13 -5.38 -21.60 -31.79
C ALA A 13 -4.22 -22.15 -30.92
N ALA A 14 -3.40 -23.05 -31.47
CA ALA A 14 -2.21 -23.55 -30.79
C ALA A 14 -1.13 -22.45 -30.65
N ALA A 15 -0.96 -21.60 -31.65
CA ALA A 15 -0.04 -20.46 -31.60
C ALA A 15 -0.47 -19.40 -30.59
N THR A 16 -1.77 -19.10 -30.48
CA THR A 16 -2.30 -18.17 -29.46
C THR A 16 -2.17 -18.77 -28.05
N ALA A 17 -2.42 -20.07 -27.88
CA ALA A 17 -2.21 -20.77 -26.62
C ALA A 17 -0.73 -20.78 -26.18
N ARG A 18 0.20 -21.00 -27.12
CA ARG A 18 1.66 -20.91 -26.87
C ARG A 18 2.09 -19.51 -26.45
N LYS A 19 1.61 -18.47 -27.14
CA LYS A 19 1.85 -17.06 -26.77
C LYS A 19 1.31 -16.75 -25.36
N ALA A 20 0.12 -17.24 -25.02
CA ALA A 20 -0.48 -17.06 -23.70
C ALA A 20 0.32 -17.78 -22.59
N ARG A 21 0.86 -18.97 -22.85
CA ARG A 21 1.75 -19.69 -21.91
C ARG A 21 3.07 -18.94 -21.69
N ASN A 22 3.73 -18.54 -22.77
CA ASN A 22 4.99 -17.80 -22.71
C ASN A 22 4.84 -16.48 -21.93
N TRP A 23 3.73 -15.75 -22.12
CA TRP A 23 3.43 -14.54 -21.36
C TRP A 23 3.25 -14.80 -19.85
N LYS A 24 2.60 -15.92 -19.48
CA LYS A 24 2.46 -16.31 -18.06
C LYS A 24 3.81 -16.65 -17.44
N ASP A 25 4.66 -17.38 -18.16
CA ASP A 25 6.00 -17.76 -17.69
C ASP A 25 6.93 -16.57 -17.57
N GLU A 26 6.86 -15.61 -18.49
CA GLU A 26 7.63 -14.37 -18.43
C GLU A 26 7.21 -13.52 -17.22
N LYS A 27 5.91 -13.43 -16.95
CA LYS A 27 5.38 -12.74 -15.76
C LYS A 27 5.80 -13.43 -14.45
N LYS A 28 5.83 -14.76 -14.44
CA LYS A 28 6.33 -15.55 -13.29
C LYS A 28 7.84 -15.33 -13.08
N LYS A 29 8.63 -15.28 -14.15
CA LYS A 29 10.07 -14.95 -14.10
C LYS A 29 10.32 -13.52 -13.60
N GLN A 30 9.53 -12.53 -14.03
CA GLN A 30 9.63 -11.15 -13.54
C GLN A 30 9.31 -11.04 -12.04
N ASN A 31 8.24 -11.71 -11.56
CA ASN A 31 7.91 -11.75 -10.14
C ASN A 31 8.99 -12.45 -9.31
N ALA A 32 9.54 -13.58 -9.78
CA ALA A 32 10.63 -14.28 -9.12
C ALA A 32 11.91 -13.42 -9.05
N ARG A 33 12.21 -12.65 -10.11
CA ARG A 33 13.35 -11.71 -10.12
C ARG A 33 13.14 -10.54 -9.15
N SER A 34 11.91 -10.05 -8.99
CA SER A 34 11.56 -9.04 -7.99
C SER A 34 11.70 -9.55 -6.56
N GLN A 35 11.26 -10.79 -6.29
CA GLN A 35 11.38 -11.44 -4.98
C GLN A 35 12.85 -11.72 -4.61
N LYS A 36 13.66 -12.19 -5.58
CA LYS A 36 15.11 -12.37 -5.37
C LYS A 36 15.83 -11.04 -5.09
N ARG A 37 15.41 -9.94 -5.72
CA ARG A 37 15.96 -8.60 -5.45
C ARG A 37 15.60 -8.12 -4.03
N SER A 38 14.37 -8.34 -3.55
CA SER A 38 14.00 -7.98 -2.17
C SER A 38 14.73 -8.83 -1.13
N ILE A 39 14.95 -10.12 -1.40
CA ILE A 39 15.71 -11.01 -0.50
C ILE A 39 17.21 -10.66 -0.51
N GLY A 40 17.80 -10.32 -1.65
CA GLY A 40 19.20 -9.89 -1.74
C GLY A 40 19.48 -8.56 -1.03
N VAL A 41 18.53 -7.62 -1.06
CA VAL A 41 18.61 -6.37 -0.28
C VAL A 41 18.40 -6.63 1.22
N ALA A 42 17.62 -7.66 1.59
CA ALA A 42 17.47 -8.08 2.97
C ALA A 42 18.70 -8.85 3.52
N ALA A 43 19.45 -9.57 2.69
CA ALA A 43 20.65 -10.27 3.13
C ALA A 43 21.87 -9.35 3.33
N GLN A 44 21.89 -8.18 2.69
CA GLN A 44 23.01 -7.22 2.80
C GLN A 44 22.98 -6.34 4.06
N HIS A 45 21.92 -6.38 4.88
CA HIS A 45 21.84 -5.60 6.14
C HIS A 45 22.04 -6.44 7.41
N THR A 46 22.33 -7.74 7.31
CA THR A 46 22.48 -8.64 8.47
C THR A 46 23.87 -9.26 8.61
N THR A 47 24.89 -8.73 7.95
CA THR A 47 26.28 -9.19 8.10
C THR A 47 27.17 -8.04 8.58
N THR A 48 26.93 -7.61 9.82
CA THR A 48 27.96 -6.97 10.66
C THR A 48 27.65 -7.27 12.13
N GLN A 49 28.48 -8.16 12.68
CA GLN A 49 28.80 -8.38 14.11
C GLN A 49 27.72 -9.03 15.03
N PRO A 50 28.10 -10.07 15.81
CA PRO A 50 27.32 -10.61 16.92
C PRO A 50 27.58 -9.76 18.18
N ALA A 51 26.52 -9.40 18.91
CA ALA A 51 26.66 -8.76 20.22
C ALA A 51 25.62 -9.28 21.20
N GLU A 52 26.14 -10.16 22.04
CA GLU A 52 25.83 -10.49 23.43
C GLU A 52 24.56 -9.91 24.09
N THR A 53 23.97 -10.82 24.87
CA THR A 53 22.83 -10.70 25.75
C THR A 53 22.99 -9.64 26.84
N HIS A 54 22.03 -8.71 26.95
CA HIS A 54 21.65 -8.13 28.24
C HIS A 54 20.12 -8.01 28.37
N LYS A 55 19.55 -8.98 29.10
CA LYS A 55 18.28 -8.83 29.81
C LYS A 55 18.40 -7.67 30.81
N LYS A 56 17.62 -6.60 30.68
CA LYS A 56 17.07 -5.86 31.83
C LYS A 56 15.67 -5.33 31.52
N GLN A 57 14.75 -5.76 32.37
CA GLN A 57 13.36 -5.35 32.47
C GLN A 57 13.28 -3.87 32.86
N LYS A 58 12.28 -3.14 32.36
CA LYS A 58 11.73 -1.98 33.07
C LYS A 58 10.21 -2.02 33.06
N LEU A 59 9.69 -2.19 34.27
CA LEU A 59 8.32 -1.99 34.68
C LEU A 59 7.91 -0.53 34.50
N ALA A 60 6.61 -0.34 34.29
CA ALA A 60 5.93 0.93 34.30
C ALA A 60 6.03 1.60 35.70
N HIS A 61 6.19 2.91 35.72
CA HIS A 61 5.65 3.73 36.80
C HIS A 61 5.15 5.07 36.27
N VAL A 62 3.98 5.44 36.77
CA VAL A 62 3.14 6.58 36.46
C VAL A 62 3.29 7.61 37.59
N GLY A 63 3.37 8.90 37.25
CA GLY A 63 2.73 9.98 38.02
C GLY A 63 3.54 10.72 39.10
N GLY A 64 3.36 12.06 39.12
CA GLY A 64 3.61 12.99 40.24
C GLY A 64 5.00 13.65 40.23
N MET A 65 5.23 14.89 39.74
CA MET A 65 4.80 16.24 40.16
C MET A 65 5.73 16.90 41.22
N ALA A 66 6.39 17.97 40.76
CA ALA A 66 6.93 19.16 41.46
C ALA A 66 7.91 19.01 42.63
N GLU A 67 9.08 19.67 42.53
CA GLU A 67 9.43 20.85 43.35
C GLU A 67 10.72 21.53 42.80
N ASN A 68 10.74 22.86 42.81
CA ASN A 68 11.86 23.74 42.45
C ASN A 68 12.83 23.87 43.62
N VAL A 69 14.15 23.89 43.37
CA VAL A 69 15.10 24.74 44.11
C VAL A 69 16.27 25.12 43.19
N GLU A 70 16.46 26.42 42.98
CA GLU A 70 17.60 27.05 42.29
C GLU A 70 18.89 26.98 43.11
N LYS A 71 20.05 26.91 42.41
CA LYS A 71 21.44 27.30 42.79
C LYS A 71 22.41 26.39 41.98
N GLU A 72 23.45 26.83 41.26
CA GLU A 72 24.25 28.04 41.31
C GLU A 72 24.84 28.39 39.93
N ILE A 73 25.15 29.68 39.79
CA ILE A 73 26.02 30.26 38.78
C ILE A 73 27.45 29.88 39.17
N GLY A 74 28.05 28.90 38.49
CA GLY A 74 29.44 28.49 38.69
C GLY A 74 30.08 28.09 37.36
N ASP A 75 31.04 28.91 36.92
CA ASP A 75 32.16 28.62 36.00
C ASP A 75 31.85 28.01 34.62
N LYS A 76 31.49 28.89 33.67
CA LYS A 76 31.43 28.59 32.23
C LYS A 76 32.78 28.67 31.49
N ASN A 77 33.90 28.48 32.18
CA ASN A 77 35.21 28.57 31.57
C ASN A 77 36.01 27.29 31.85
N ASN A 78 36.27 26.53 30.77
CA ASN A 78 37.16 25.35 30.69
C ASN A 78 36.61 23.96 31.05
N THR A 79 35.46 23.57 30.49
CA THR A 79 35.18 22.14 30.23
C THR A 79 35.27 21.87 28.73
N PHE A 80 36.50 21.77 28.20
CA PHE A 80 36.74 21.24 26.87
C PHE A 80 36.67 19.71 26.92
N GLU A 81 35.48 19.14 26.69
CA GLU A 81 35.36 17.71 26.41
C GLU A 81 36.03 17.40 25.06
N PHE A 82 37.00 16.48 25.07
CA PHE A 82 37.68 16.02 23.87
C PHE A 82 36.64 15.48 22.86
N GLY A 83 36.42 16.21 21.77
CA GLY A 83 35.47 15.85 20.70
C GLY A 83 34.26 16.76 20.53
N ARG A 84 34.06 17.80 21.36
CA ARG A 84 32.98 18.80 21.15
C ARG A 84 33.48 20.24 21.25
N VAL A 85 34.21 20.68 20.23
CA VAL A 85 34.53 22.10 20.05
C VAL A 85 33.33 22.81 19.41
N LYS A 86 32.62 23.63 20.18
CA LYS A 86 31.64 24.58 19.65
C LYS A 86 32.39 25.83 19.17
N MET A 87 32.74 25.88 17.89
CA MET A 87 33.32 27.11 17.32
C MET A 87 32.23 28.18 17.22
N GLY A 88 32.45 29.30 17.91
CA GLY A 88 31.54 30.43 17.98
C GLY A 88 31.47 31.18 16.65
N LEU A 89 30.53 30.78 15.79
CA LEU A 89 29.89 31.64 14.80
C LEU A 89 28.55 31.01 14.40
N GLY A 90 27.50 31.22 15.19
CA GLY A 90 26.09 31.09 14.79
C GLY A 90 25.62 29.79 14.13
N SER A 91 26.43 28.73 14.11
CA SER A 91 26.12 27.48 13.45
C SER A 91 25.76 26.47 14.53
N GLU A 92 24.51 26.51 14.97
CA GLU A 92 23.85 25.31 15.48
C GLU A 92 23.84 24.27 14.36
N VAL A 93 24.98 23.59 14.16
CA VAL A 93 25.05 22.31 13.45
C VAL A 93 24.43 21.25 14.36
N ASN A 94 23.14 21.43 14.64
CA ASN A 94 22.30 20.33 15.06
C ASN A 94 22.23 19.42 13.83
N GLY A 95 22.96 18.30 13.86
CA GLY A 95 23.28 17.37 12.76
C GLY A 95 22.09 16.64 12.11
N GLN A 96 20.94 17.30 12.00
CA GLN A 96 19.76 16.90 11.25
C GLN A 96 19.02 18.19 10.85
N SER A 97 19.55 18.97 9.89
CA SER A 97 18.68 19.93 9.21
C SER A 97 17.57 19.12 8.53
N LYS A 98 16.38 19.06 9.14
CA LYS A 98 15.22 18.35 8.59
C LYS A 98 15.12 18.71 7.12
N LYS A 99 15.24 17.72 6.22
CA LYS A 99 15.11 17.94 4.76
C LYS A 99 13.86 18.79 4.55
N ARG A 100 14.04 20.05 4.14
CA ARG A 100 12.92 21.00 4.01
C ARG A 100 11.86 20.33 3.13
N ARG A 101 10.67 20.08 3.68
CA ARG A 101 9.59 19.48 2.91
C ARG A 101 9.25 20.45 1.80
N ARG A 102 9.32 19.99 0.55
CA ARG A 102 8.90 20.78 -0.59
C ARG A 102 7.43 21.14 -0.43
N GLU A 103 7.09 22.34 -0.87
CA GLU A 103 5.71 22.81 -0.89
C GLU A 103 4.85 21.90 -1.76
N SER A 104 3.55 21.84 -1.46
CA SER A 104 2.63 21.09 -2.31
C SER A 104 2.55 21.73 -3.70
N LYS A 105 2.42 20.90 -4.74
CA LYS A 105 2.34 21.37 -6.13
C LYS A 105 1.16 22.31 -6.38
N GLU A 106 0.11 22.20 -5.58
CA GLU A 106 -1.05 23.11 -5.62
C GLU A 106 -0.67 24.51 -5.10
N LYS A 107 0.09 24.60 -4.00
CA LYS A 107 0.61 25.88 -3.50
C LYS A 107 1.60 26.49 -4.50
N LEU A 108 2.45 25.65 -5.08
CA LEU A 108 3.40 26.05 -6.10
C LEU A 108 2.69 26.56 -7.37
N LEU A 109 1.59 25.94 -7.75
CA LEU A 109 0.75 26.41 -8.86
C LEU A 109 0.16 27.79 -8.57
N VAL A 110 -0.36 28.03 -7.36
CA VAL A 110 -0.90 29.34 -6.96
C VAL A 110 0.18 30.42 -7.01
N LYS A 111 1.38 30.11 -6.53
CA LYS A 111 2.54 31.03 -6.60
C LYS A 111 2.95 31.32 -8.05
N ALA A 112 3.06 30.28 -8.87
CA ALA A 112 3.37 30.40 -10.30
C ALA A 112 2.35 31.23 -11.06
N THR A 113 1.04 31.04 -10.80
CA THR A 113 -0.01 31.86 -11.44
C THR A 113 0.02 33.30 -10.99
N LYS A 114 0.30 33.55 -9.69
CA LYS A 114 0.42 34.91 -9.17
C LYS A 114 1.63 35.63 -9.77
N LEU A 115 2.77 34.94 -9.87
CA LEU A 115 3.95 35.46 -10.54
C LEU A 115 3.65 35.79 -12.02
N GLN A 116 2.98 34.88 -12.73
CA GLN A 116 2.62 35.10 -14.13
C GLN A 116 1.71 36.34 -14.30
N GLN A 117 0.76 36.56 -13.38
CA GLN A 117 -0.07 37.75 -13.37
C GLN A 117 0.77 39.02 -13.15
N GLN A 118 1.66 39.01 -12.15
CA GLN A 118 2.54 40.14 -11.86
C GLN A 118 3.50 40.49 -13.01
N MET A 119 3.89 39.51 -13.81
CA MET A 119 4.74 39.72 -14.99
C MET A 119 3.96 40.26 -16.20
N GLN A 120 2.63 40.12 -16.21
CA GLN A 120 1.76 40.63 -17.28
C GLN A 120 1.31 42.08 -17.04
N ASP A 121 1.55 42.62 -15.86
CA ASP A 121 1.23 44.01 -15.52
C ASP A 121 2.10 44.99 -16.33
N PRO A 122 1.52 46.02 -16.99
CA PRO A 122 2.23 46.85 -17.96
C PRO A 122 3.22 47.85 -17.35
N GLU A 123 3.03 48.29 -16.11
CA GLU A 123 3.90 49.32 -15.48
C GLU A 123 5.11 48.71 -14.76
N ASN A 124 4.94 47.57 -14.09
CA ASN A 124 5.96 46.96 -13.23
C ASN A 124 6.40 45.57 -13.71
N GLY A 125 5.78 45.03 -14.76
CA GLY A 125 5.98 43.64 -15.19
C GLY A 125 7.39 43.36 -15.71
N GLU A 126 8.01 44.32 -16.39
CA GLU A 126 9.38 44.17 -16.91
C GLU A 126 10.41 44.07 -15.78
N ASP A 127 10.31 44.95 -14.78
CA ASP A 127 11.17 44.93 -13.59
C ASP A 127 11.00 43.65 -12.78
N VAL A 128 9.75 43.21 -12.56
CA VAL A 128 9.44 41.95 -11.86
C VAL A 128 10.00 40.77 -12.63
N ARG A 129 9.86 40.77 -13.96
CA ARG A 129 10.40 39.72 -14.84
C ARG A 129 11.92 39.66 -14.75
N LEU A 130 12.61 40.79 -14.87
CA LEU A 130 14.07 40.86 -14.76
C LEU A 130 14.54 40.34 -13.39
N LYS A 131 14.00 40.88 -12.29
CA LYS A 131 14.33 40.44 -10.92
C LYS A 131 14.11 38.94 -10.74
N HIS A 132 12.97 38.42 -11.20
CA HIS A 132 12.67 37.00 -11.10
C HIS A 132 13.62 36.14 -11.94
N THR A 133 13.96 36.55 -13.17
CA THR A 133 14.89 35.79 -14.02
C THR A 133 16.28 35.68 -13.41
N TRP A 134 16.82 36.76 -12.85
CA TRP A 134 18.12 36.76 -12.18
C TRP A 134 18.10 35.90 -10.92
N ASN A 135 17.08 36.04 -10.08
CA ASN A 135 16.94 35.22 -8.88
C ASN A 135 16.79 33.73 -9.22
N ALA A 136 16.00 33.40 -10.22
CA ALA A 136 15.82 32.02 -10.68
C ALA A 136 17.10 31.44 -11.29
N ALA A 137 17.90 32.24 -12.01
CA ALA A 137 19.21 31.82 -12.51
C ALA A 137 20.18 31.54 -11.35
N LEU A 138 20.22 32.41 -10.34
CA LEU A 138 21.05 32.23 -9.16
C LEU A 138 20.65 30.98 -8.36
N SER A 139 19.35 30.77 -8.11
CA SER A 139 18.84 29.55 -7.46
C SER A 139 19.13 28.29 -8.27
N ARG A 140 19.04 28.33 -9.60
CA ARG A 140 19.42 27.17 -10.44
C ARG A 140 20.92 26.90 -10.37
N SER A 141 21.74 27.95 -10.36
CA SER A 141 23.21 27.83 -10.23
C SER A 141 23.61 27.27 -8.86
N SER A 142 22.86 27.57 -7.79
CA SER A 142 23.07 26.99 -6.46
C SER A 142 22.60 25.52 -6.36
N GLY A 143 21.96 24.99 -7.41
CA GLY A 143 21.46 23.62 -7.48
C GLY A 143 20.02 23.45 -6.98
N GLU A 144 19.31 24.54 -6.69
CA GLU A 144 17.90 24.49 -6.30
C GLU A 144 16.99 24.17 -7.50
N LYS A 145 16.05 23.24 -7.30
CA LYS A 145 15.06 22.88 -8.33
C LYS A 145 13.91 23.88 -8.32
N VAL A 146 14.02 24.85 -9.22
CA VAL A 146 13.02 25.91 -9.42
C VAL A 146 11.84 25.39 -10.27
N TYR A 147 10.61 25.62 -9.81
CA TYR A 147 9.37 25.09 -10.42
C TYR A 147 8.34 26.20 -10.60
N ASP A 148 8.50 27.03 -11.63
CA ASP A 148 7.69 28.24 -11.79
C ASP A 148 6.66 28.14 -12.92
N ASP A 149 6.70 27.07 -13.73
CA ASP A 149 5.83 26.94 -14.90
C ASP A 149 4.40 26.48 -14.52
N PRO A 150 3.37 27.33 -14.68
CA PRO A 150 2.01 26.99 -14.26
C PRO A 150 1.40 25.87 -15.11
N GLY A 151 1.77 25.77 -16.39
CA GLY A 151 1.32 24.71 -17.29
C GLY A 151 1.77 23.31 -16.84
N LEU A 152 3.05 23.16 -16.53
CA LEU A 152 3.63 21.89 -16.06
C LEU A 152 3.09 21.52 -14.67
N LEU A 153 2.92 22.51 -13.79
CA LEU A 153 2.34 22.29 -12.46
C LEU A 153 0.88 21.82 -12.55
N LYS A 154 0.05 22.42 -13.40
CA LYS A 154 -1.32 21.96 -13.67
C LYS A 154 -1.34 20.50 -14.13
N GLN A 155 -0.48 20.14 -15.08
CA GLN A 155 -0.38 18.75 -15.56
C GLN A 155 0.08 17.80 -14.46
N SER A 156 1.08 18.18 -13.66
CA SER A 156 1.53 17.32 -12.57
C SER A 156 0.45 17.12 -11.51
N VAL A 157 -0.31 18.14 -11.16
CA VAL A 157 -1.44 18.04 -10.22
C VAL A 157 -2.50 17.09 -10.78
N LYS A 158 -2.84 17.21 -12.07
CA LYS A 158 -3.78 16.29 -12.75
C LYS A 158 -3.28 14.84 -12.72
N ARG A 159 -2.01 14.59 -13.06
CA ARG A 159 -1.39 13.24 -13.02
C ARG A 159 -1.43 12.64 -11.62
N GLU A 160 -1.19 13.45 -10.59
CA GLU A 160 -1.26 13.02 -9.20
C GLU A 160 -2.67 12.65 -8.77
N LYS A 161 -3.67 13.48 -9.12
CA LYS A 161 -5.09 13.18 -8.89
C LYS A 161 -5.50 11.87 -9.58
N LEU A 162 -5.11 11.67 -10.85
CA LEU A 162 -5.38 10.43 -11.59
C LEU A 162 -4.70 9.22 -10.93
N LYS A 163 -3.45 9.36 -10.46
CA LYS A 163 -2.75 8.27 -9.75
C LYS A 163 -3.48 7.88 -8.46
N ARG A 164 -3.94 8.86 -7.69
CA ARG A 164 -4.74 8.64 -6.47
C ARG A 164 -6.05 7.93 -6.78
N GLN A 165 -6.77 8.38 -7.81
CA GLN A 165 -8.01 7.72 -8.27
C GLN A 165 -7.78 6.27 -8.71
N LYS A 166 -6.75 6.01 -9.53
CA LYS A 166 -6.38 4.64 -9.95
C LYS A 166 -6.05 3.75 -8.74
N SER A 167 -5.30 4.29 -7.78
CA SER A 167 -4.98 3.58 -6.54
C SER A 167 -6.23 3.26 -5.73
N SER A 168 -7.13 4.24 -5.55
CA SER A 168 -8.39 4.08 -4.84
C SER A 168 -9.27 3.01 -5.49
N LYS A 169 -9.48 3.08 -6.81
CA LYS A 169 -10.25 2.08 -7.58
C LYS A 169 -9.67 0.67 -7.43
N LYS A 170 -8.34 0.54 -7.54
CA LYS A 170 -7.67 -0.77 -7.37
C LYS A 170 -7.84 -1.33 -5.97
N TRP A 171 -7.84 -0.48 -4.94
CA TRP A 171 -8.10 -0.88 -3.57
C TRP A 171 -9.56 -1.25 -3.34
N GLY A 172 -10.51 -0.52 -3.94
CA GLY A 172 -11.94 -0.88 -3.96
C GLY A 172 -12.16 -2.27 -4.55
N GLN A 173 -11.66 -2.51 -5.76
CA GLN A 173 -11.73 -3.81 -6.43
C GLN A 173 -11.14 -4.95 -5.59
N ARG A 174 -10.00 -4.71 -4.92
CA ARG A 174 -9.42 -5.71 -4.01
C ARG A 174 -10.34 -6.05 -2.84
N LYS A 175 -10.93 -5.03 -2.20
CA LYS A 175 -11.87 -5.25 -1.10
C LYS A 175 -13.11 -6.01 -1.58
N GLU A 176 -13.67 -5.63 -2.74
CA GLU A 176 -14.79 -6.32 -3.36
C GLU A 176 -14.45 -7.79 -3.64
N THR A 177 -13.29 -8.08 -4.24
CA THR A 177 -12.88 -9.47 -4.50
C THR A 177 -12.72 -10.28 -3.22
N VAL A 178 -12.20 -9.67 -2.15
CA VAL A 178 -12.05 -10.34 -0.85
C VAL A 178 -13.41 -10.63 -0.24
N ASN A 179 -14.33 -9.67 -0.28
CA ASN A 179 -15.69 -9.83 0.23
C ASN A 179 -16.43 -10.94 -0.54
N GLN A 180 -16.38 -10.93 -1.87
CA GLN A 180 -16.97 -11.99 -2.71
C GLN A 180 -16.42 -13.37 -2.37
N LEU A 181 -15.11 -13.50 -2.12
CA LEU A 181 -14.50 -14.77 -1.73
C LEU A 181 -14.94 -15.23 -0.33
N ILE A 182 -15.16 -14.30 0.59
CA ILE A 182 -15.69 -14.59 1.93
C ILE A 182 -17.14 -15.04 1.81
N ASP A 183 -17.97 -14.28 1.07
CA ASP A 183 -19.39 -14.55 0.89
C ASP A 183 -19.60 -15.90 0.20
N ALA A 184 -18.85 -16.20 -0.85
CA ALA A 184 -18.89 -17.50 -1.53
C ALA A 184 -18.57 -18.66 -0.56
N LYS A 185 -17.55 -18.52 0.30
CA LYS A 185 -17.23 -19.53 1.31
C LYS A 185 -18.32 -19.68 2.37
N GLN A 186 -18.98 -18.59 2.73
CA GLN A 186 -20.10 -18.64 3.66
C GLN A 186 -21.32 -19.30 3.03
N GLN A 187 -21.61 -19.00 1.76
CA GLN A 187 -22.68 -19.64 1.00
C GLN A 187 -22.47 -21.16 0.90
N THR A 188 -21.28 -21.63 0.49
CA THR A 188 -21.00 -23.07 0.43
C THR A 188 -21.13 -23.74 1.80
N ARG A 189 -20.70 -23.06 2.88
CA ARG A 189 -20.90 -23.58 4.24
C ARG A 189 -22.37 -23.68 4.61
N GLN A 190 -23.18 -22.68 4.27
CA GLN A 190 -24.62 -22.70 4.51
C GLN A 190 -25.31 -23.82 3.71
N GLU A 191 -24.92 -24.02 2.45
CA GLU A 191 -25.41 -25.09 1.60
C GLU A 191 -25.09 -26.47 2.20
N HIS A 192 -23.83 -26.74 2.56
CA HIS A 192 -23.46 -28.01 3.21
C HIS A 192 -24.20 -28.25 4.54
N ILE A 193 -24.46 -27.19 5.31
CA ILE A 193 -25.25 -27.29 6.55
C ILE A 193 -26.71 -27.65 6.23
N LYS A 194 -27.31 -27.02 5.22
CA LYS A 194 -28.68 -27.32 4.76
C LYS A 194 -28.77 -28.75 4.24
N GLU A 195 -27.84 -29.16 3.39
CA GLU A 195 -27.77 -30.53 2.86
C GLU A 195 -27.65 -31.55 3.99
N ARG A 196 -26.77 -31.33 4.97
CA ARG A 196 -26.64 -32.21 6.13
C ARG A 196 -27.93 -32.29 6.96
N LYS A 197 -28.69 -31.20 7.07
CA LYS A 197 -30.01 -31.20 7.74
C LYS A 197 -31.02 -32.03 6.94
N GLN A 198 -31.10 -31.84 5.63
CA GLN A 198 -31.98 -32.59 4.73
C GLN A 198 -31.67 -34.09 4.73
N GLN A 199 -30.40 -34.48 4.56
CA GLN A 199 -29.97 -35.89 4.63
C GLN A 199 -30.34 -36.54 5.97
N LYS A 200 -30.27 -35.80 7.09
CA LYS A 200 -30.70 -36.32 8.40
C LYS A 200 -32.22 -36.53 8.46
N LEU A 201 -33.01 -35.65 7.86
CA LEU A 201 -34.46 -35.77 7.77
C LEU A 201 -34.86 -36.94 6.86
N GLU A 202 -34.26 -37.04 5.67
CA GLU A 202 -34.47 -38.14 4.73
C GLU A 202 -34.13 -39.50 5.35
N ARG A 203 -32.99 -39.61 6.06
CA ARG A 203 -32.64 -40.84 6.79
C ARG A 203 -33.68 -41.20 7.86
N LYS A 204 -34.30 -40.22 8.52
CA LYS A 204 -35.38 -40.47 9.49
C LYS A 204 -36.66 -40.92 8.78
N MET A 205 -37.03 -40.29 7.67
CA MET A 205 -38.20 -40.68 6.87
C MET A 205 -38.02 -42.09 6.28
N ALA A 206 -36.88 -42.37 5.64
CA ALA A 206 -36.56 -43.68 5.09
C ALA A 206 -36.55 -44.79 6.17
N LYS A 207 -36.08 -44.50 7.39
CA LYS A 207 -36.17 -45.45 8.52
C LYS A 207 -37.63 -45.68 8.95
N ARG A 208 -38.46 -44.65 8.96
CA ARG A 208 -39.90 -44.75 9.29
C ARG A 208 -40.63 -45.55 8.22
N GLU A 209 -40.42 -45.24 6.94
CA GLU A 209 -40.98 -45.97 5.80
C GLU A 209 -40.54 -47.43 5.79
N LYS A 210 -39.24 -47.73 5.98
CA LYS A 210 -38.76 -49.12 6.08
C LYS A 210 -39.41 -49.89 7.23
N LYS A 211 -39.66 -49.24 8.38
CA LYS A 211 -40.36 -49.87 9.52
C LYS A 211 -41.83 -50.13 9.18
N LEU A 212 -42.48 -49.20 8.49
CA LEU A 212 -43.86 -49.33 8.07
C LEU A 212 -44.05 -50.42 6.99
N LEU A 213 -43.10 -50.52 6.04
CA LEU A 213 -43.14 -51.49 4.94
C LEU A 213 -42.61 -52.88 5.31
N ARG A 214 -42.10 -53.09 6.54
CA ARG A 214 -41.55 -54.39 6.96
C ARG A 214 -42.71 -55.39 7.13
N PRO A 215 -42.75 -56.50 6.36
CA PRO A 215 -43.81 -57.49 6.51
C PRO A 215 -43.76 -58.09 7.91
N GLY A 216 -44.89 -58.08 8.61
CA GLY A 216 -45.05 -58.75 9.91
C GLY A 216 -45.39 -60.24 9.74
N PHE A 217 -45.68 -60.91 10.85
CA PHE A 217 -46.10 -62.32 10.90
C PHE A 217 -47.38 -62.60 10.09
N GLU A 218 -48.24 -61.59 9.86
CA GLU A 218 -49.48 -61.70 9.08
C GLU A 218 -49.39 -61.03 7.69
N GLY A 219 -48.19 -60.67 7.22
CA GLY A 219 -48.02 -59.97 5.93
C GLY A 219 -48.13 -58.44 6.03
N ARG A 220 -48.22 -57.79 4.86
CA ARG A 220 -48.16 -56.32 4.71
C ARG A 220 -49.51 -55.71 5.08
N ARG A 221 -49.60 -54.95 6.18
CA ARG A 221 -50.83 -54.23 6.58
C ARG A 221 -50.98 -52.95 5.74
N GLU A 222 -52.09 -52.83 5.02
CA GLU A 222 -52.38 -51.71 4.10
C GLU A 222 -52.80 -50.41 4.81
N THR A 223 -53.15 -50.47 6.09
CA THR A 223 -53.73 -49.32 6.82
C THR A 223 -52.83 -48.83 7.95
N PHE A 224 -52.70 -47.51 8.05
CA PHE A 224 -52.02 -46.83 9.16
C PHE A 224 -52.93 -46.88 10.39
N ILE A 225 -52.51 -47.60 11.43
CA ILE A 225 -53.20 -47.63 12.72
C ILE A 225 -52.95 -46.30 13.42
N ASN A 226 -53.95 -45.41 13.38
CA ASN A 226 -54.20 -44.32 14.32
C ASN A 226 -55.68 -43.93 14.14
N GLU A 227 -56.57 -44.75 14.72
CA GLU A 227 -57.83 -44.30 15.33
C GLU A 227 -57.62 -44.24 16.84
#